data_AF-A0A5D0RMX3-F1
#
_entry.id   AF-A0A5D0RMX3-F1
#
_cell.length_a   1.000
_cell.length_b   1.000
_cell.length_c   1.000
_cell.angle_alpha   90.00
_cell.angle_beta   90.00
_cell.angle_gamma   90.00
#
_symmetry.space_group_name_H-M   'P 1'
#
loop_
_entity.id
_entity.type
_entity.pdbx_description
1 polymer ?
#
loop_
_entity_poly.entity_id
_entity_poly.type
_entity_poly.pdbx_seq_one_letter_code
_entity_poly.pdbx_strand_id
1 'polypeptide(L)'
;MRAALFLLLATAAPAYSQDARDPASVPLPLALELELKLRGEAVIERFGTTYDRLAGGGAIPLIGPGSTLAIRAAADRARVFLAYTQYDLDGDGEVDRGEFNAHAEIAWGGTLGEREYAILDREWAEADVNGDNLLTMGEIHALAVAMHPVPEIGPPGEEGELMMGMDLDNDGFVRWDEVEAVLRARVPG
;
A
#
# COMPACT_ATOMS: atom_id res chain seq x y z
N MET A 1 8.16 -27.37 18.97
CA MET A 1 9.13 -27.76 17.93
C MET A 1 9.41 -26.54 17.06
N ARG A 2 10.68 -26.29 16.72
CA ARG A 2 11.12 -25.18 15.88
C ARG A 2 10.79 -25.49 14.41
N ALA A 3 10.04 -24.62 13.74
CA ALA A 3 9.91 -24.64 12.28
C ALA A 3 11.03 -23.80 11.66
N ALA A 4 11.64 -24.37 10.64
CA ALA A 4 12.90 -23.96 10.04
C ALA A 4 12.71 -22.86 8.98
N LEU A 5 13.61 -21.89 9.01
CA LEU A 5 14.42 -21.41 7.88
C LEU A 5 13.70 -21.13 6.54
N PHE A 6 13.19 -19.91 6.38
CA PHE A 6 12.98 -19.31 5.06
C PHE A 6 14.32 -18.76 4.56
N LEU A 7 14.94 -19.45 3.61
CA LEU A 7 16.09 -18.94 2.87
C LEU A 7 15.58 -18.42 1.52
N LEU A 8 15.19 -17.16 1.50
CA LEU A 8 14.85 -16.45 0.26
C LEU A 8 16.18 -16.18 -0.48
N LEU A 9 16.48 -16.99 -1.48
CA LEU A 9 17.53 -16.67 -2.45
C LEU A 9 17.07 -15.49 -3.28
N ALA A 10 17.46 -14.28 -2.84
CA ALA A 10 17.38 -13.09 -3.64
C ALA A 10 18.32 -13.26 -4.84
N THR A 11 17.78 -13.64 -5.99
CA THR A 11 18.46 -13.38 -7.26
C THR A 11 18.36 -11.88 -7.49
N ALA A 12 19.37 -11.14 -7.04
CA ALA A 12 19.56 -9.77 -7.46
C ALA A 12 19.71 -9.79 -8.99
N ALA A 13 18.65 -9.37 -9.69
CA ALA A 13 18.80 -8.95 -11.07
C ALA A 13 19.88 -7.86 -11.10
N PRO A 14 20.77 -7.83 -12.11
CA PRO A 14 21.70 -6.72 -12.25
C PRO A 14 20.87 -5.44 -12.33
N ALA A 15 21.05 -4.56 -11.33
CA ALA A 15 20.55 -3.20 -11.41
C ALA A 15 21.21 -2.58 -12.64
N TYR A 16 20.44 -2.36 -13.70
CA TYR A 16 20.86 -1.47 -14.76
C TYR A 16 21.03 -0.10 -14.10
N SER A 17 22.27 0.32 -13.90
CA SER A 17 22.60 1.72 -13.61
C SER A 17 22.17 2.51 -14.84
N GLN A 18 20.92 2.97 -14.86
CA GLN A 18 20.51 4.00 -15.79
C GLN A 18 21.17 5.30 -15.31
N ASP A 19 21.86 6.00 -16.21
CA ASP A 19 22.50 7.27 -15.86
C ASP A 19 21.43 8.25 -15.35
N ALA A 20 21.60 8.73 -14.12
CA ALA A 20 20.69 9.70 -13.52
C ALA A 20 20.56 10.92 -14.44
N ARG A 21 19.32 11.29 -14.75
CA ARG A 21 19.01 12.44 -15.59
C ARG A 21 19.49 13.73 -14.91
N ASP A 22 20.09 14.62 -15.68
CA ASP A 22 20.44 15.97 -15.19
C ASP A 22 19.17 16.68 -14.70
N PRO A 23 19.09 17.11 -13.42
CA PRO A 23 17.95 17.86 -12.92
C PRO A 23 17.62 19.07 -13.77
N ALA A 24 18.63 19.80 -14.29
CA ALA A 24 18.47 20.98 -15.15
C ALA A 24 17.81 20.68 -16.51
N SER A 25 17.76 19.41 -16.91
CA SER A 25 17.13 18.96 -18.17
C SER A 25 15.64 18.65 -18.06
N VAL A 26 15.08 18.61 -16.85
CA VAL A 26 13.64 18.37 -16.63
C VAL A 26 12.84 19.60 -17.08
N PRO A 27 11.92 19.49 -18.05
CA PRO A 27 11.16 20.63 -18.54
C PRO A 27 10.16 21.09 -17.47
N LEU A 28 10.18 22.39 -17.16
CA LEU A 28 9.20 23.02 -16.27
C LEU A 28 8.37 24.07 -17.04
N PRO A 29 7.11 24.31 -16.66
CA PRO A 29 6.35 25.42 -17.20
C PRO A 29 7.06 26.76 -16.95
N LEU A 30 7.07 27.64 -17.96
CA LEU A 30 7.73 28.96 -17.85
C LEU A 30 7.26 29.77 -16.63
N ALA A 31 5.96 29.68 -16.29
CA ALA A 31 5.40 30.36 -15.13
C ALA A 31 6.06 29.88 -13.82
N LEU A 32 6.27 28.57 -13.68
CA LEU A 32 6.93 27.97 -12.52
C LEU A 32 8.41 28.36 -12.47
N GLU A 33 9.12 28.39 -13.61
CA GLU A 33 10.51 28.83 -13.65
C GLU A 33 10.68 30.28 -13.19
N LEU A 34 9.78 31.17 -13.62
CA LEU A 34 9.78 32.57 -13.18
C LEU A 34 9.47 32.69 -11.69
N GLU A 35 8.52 31.88 -11.20
CA GLU A 35 8.18 31.86 -9.78
C GLU A 35 9.36 31.36 -8.93
N LEU A 36 10.05 30.30 -9.36
CA LEU A 36 11.26 29.78 -8.70
C LEU A 36 12.38 30.83 -8.64
N LYS A 37 12.56 31.63 -9.70
CA LYS A 37 13.55 32.72 -9.72
C LYS A 37 13.21 33.87 -8.79
N LEU A 38 11.92 34.12 -8.54
CA LEU A 38 11.46 35.23 -7.71
C LEU A 38 11.22 34.83 -6.25
N ARG A 39 10.81 33.58 -6.00
CA ARG A 39 10.27 33.07 -4.74
C ARG A 39 10.63 31.59 -4.49
N GLY A 40 11.85 31.19 -4.83
CA GLY A 40 12.31 29.79 -4.81
C GLY A 40 11.88 28.98 -3.59
N GLU A 41 12.19 29.45 -2.37
CA GLU A 41 11.87 28.72 -1.14
C GLU A 41 10.36 28.54 -0.91
N ALA A 42 9.53 29.54 -1.23
CA ALA A 42 8.08 29.42 -1.09
C ALA A 42 7.48 28.42 -2.09
N VAL A 43 8.07 28.30 -3.29
CA VAL A 43 7.66 27.30 -4.28
C VAL A 43 8.08 25.90 -3.83
N ILE A 44 9.30 25.75 -3.31
CA ILE A 44 9.78 24.47 -2.79
C ILE A 44 8.90 24.00 -1.62
N GLU A 45 8.54 24.88 -0.69
CA GLU A 45 7.63 24.55 0.42
C GLU A 45 6.23 24.10 -0.07
N ARG A 46 5.68 24.77 -1.10
CA ARG A 46 4.41 24.38 -1.73
C ARG A 46 4.49 22.99 -2.35
N PHE A 47 5.58 22.70 -3.06
CA PHE A 47 5.84 21.37 -3.60
C PHE A 47 6.02 20.34 -2.47
N GLY A 48 6.73 20.67 -1.39
CA GLY A 48 6.88 19.79 -0.22
C GLY A 48 5.55 19.40 0.40
N THR A 49 4.66 20.37 0.60
CA THR A 49 3.31 20.11 1.14
C THR A 49 2.50 19.17 0.23
N THR A 50 2.61 19.36 -1.10
CA THR A 50 1.94 18.48 -2.07
C THR A 50 2.58 17.09 -2.10
N TYR A 51 3.91 17.02 -2.00
CA TYR A 51 4.67 15.78 -1.95
C TYR A 51 4.26 14.94 -0.73
N ASP A 52 4.26 15.52 0.47
CA ASP A 52 3.91 14.81 1.70
C ASP A 52 2.49 14.21 1.66
N ARG A 53 1.56 14.92 1.01
CA ARG A 53 0.19 14.42 0.77
C ARG A 53 0.15 13.21 -0.16
N LEU A 54 1.01 13.17 -1.17
CA LEU A 54 1.01 12.16 -2.23
C LEU A 54 1.92 10.96 -1.92
N ALA A 55 3.02 11.18 -1.20
CA ALA A 55 4.07 10.22 -0.93
C ALA A 55 3.74 9.32 0.27
N GLY A 56 2.58 8.65 0.25
CA GLY A 56 2.07 7.81 1.35
C GLY A 56 3.00 6.68 1.85
N GLY A 57 4.16 6.48 1.21
CA GLY A 57 5.24 5.57 1.66
C GLY A 57 6.65 6.16 1.49
N GLY A 58 6.80 7.48 1.42
CA GLY A 58 8.09 8.16 1.22
C GLY A 58 8.53 8.31 -0.23
N ALA A 59 7.66 7.95 -1.19
CA ALA A 59 7.84 8.23 -2.62
C ALA A 59 6.48 8.30 -3.33
N ILE A 60 6.42 9.03 -4.44
CA ILE A 60 5.25 9.11 -5.33
C ILE A 60 5.45 8.11 -6.47
N PRO A 61 4.62 7.05 -6.58
CA PRO A 61 4.71 6.12 -7.69
C PRO A 61 4.23 6.75 -9.00
N LEU A 62 4.89 6.44 -10.11
CA LEU A 62 4.55 6.97 -11.44
C LEU A 62 3.16 6.53 -11.94
N ILE A 63 2.67 5.39 -11.48
CA ILE A 63 1.30 4.90 -11.75
C ILE A 63 0.23 5.70 -10.95
N GLY A 64 0.66 6.74 -10.23
CA GLY A 64 -0.17 7.60 -9.40
C GLY A 64 -0.35 7.01 -8.00
N PRO A 65 -0.28 7.82 -6.93
CA PRO A 65 -0.45 7.34 -5.55
C PRO A 65 -1.73 6.54 -5.32
N GLY A 66 -2.86 6.99 -5.89
CA GLY A 66 -4.16 6.33 -5.74
C GLY A 66 -4.17 4.90 -6.29
N SER A 67 -3.63 4.69 -7.50
CA SER A 67 -3.57 3.37 -8.14
C SER A 67 -2.69 2.39 -7.35
N THR A 68 -1.53 2.85 -6.89
CA THR A 68 -0.62 2.01 -6.09
C THR A 68 -1.23 1.62 -4.76
N LEU A 69 -1.90 2.56 -4.08
CA LEU A 69 -2.62 2.26 -2.84
C LEU A 69 -3.78 1.29 -3.08
N ALA A 70 -4.50 1.44 -4.19
CA ALA A 70 -5.56 0.50 -4.57
C ALA A 70 -5.00 -0.91 -4.82
N ILE A 71 -3.88 -1.04 -5.52
CA ILE A 71 -3.19 -2.32 -5.73
C ILE A 71 -2.76 -2.94 -4.40
N ARG A 72 -2.17 -2.14 -3.50
CA ARG A 72 -1.73 -2.62 -2.18
C ARG A 72 -2.91 -3.07 -1.32
N ALA A 73 -3.96 -2.26 -1.25
CA ALA A 73 -5.18 -2.62 -0.54
C ALA A 73 -5.81 -3.89 -1.13
N ALA A 74 -5.84 -4.04 -2.46
CA ALA A 74 -6.32 -5.26 -3.11
C ALA A 74 -5.45 -6.48 -2.74
N ALA A 75 -4.13 -6.33 -2.68
CA ALA A 75 -3.23 -7.40 -2.26
C ALA A 75 -3.42 -7.77 -0.78
N ASP A 76 -3.62 -6.79 0.11
CA ASP A 76 -3.93 -7.02 1.52
C ASP A 76 -5.29 -7.71 1.69
N ARG A 77 -6.32 -7.27 0.96
CA ARG A 77 -7.63 -7.95 0.90
C ARG A 77 -7.51 -9.39 0.41
N ALA A 78 -6.69 -9.63 -0.62
CA ALA A 78 -6.45 -10.99 -1.13
C ALA A 78 -5.83 -11.91 -0.06
N ARG A 79 -5.02 -11.37 0.86
CA ARG A 79 -4.49 -12.15 2.01
C ARG A 79 -5.59 -12.54 2.99
N VAL A 80 -6.58 -11.69 3.21
CA VAL A 80 -7.77 -12.02 4.03
C VAL A 80 -8.55 -13.17 3.39
N PHE A 81 -8.80 -13.12 2.08
CA PHE A 81 -9.46 -14.21 1.36
C PHE A 81 -8.65 -15.52 1.41
N LEU A 82 -7.32 -15.45 1.26
CA LEU A 82 -6.47 -16.64 1.36
C LEU A 82 -6.52 -17.26 2.75
N ALA A 83 -6.60 -16.45 3.81
CA ALA A 83 -6.81 -16.95 5.16
C ALA A 83 -8.18 -17.63 5.28
N TYR A 84 -9.24 -17.02 4.75
CA TYR A 84 -10.59 -17.58 4.74
C TYR A 84 -10.66 -18.97 4.08
N THR A 85 -10.01 -19.17 2.93
CA THR A 85 -10.00 -20.48 2.24
C THR A 85 -9.35 -21.62 3.04
N GLN A 86 -8.67 -21.33 4.15
CA GLN A 86 -8.13 -22.36 5.04
C GLN A 86 -9.17 -22.87 6.04
N TYR A 87 -10.21 -22.09 6.29
CA TYR A 87 -11.33 -22.43 7.17
C TYR A 87 -12.45 -23.16 6.42
N ASP A 88 -12.61 -22.94 5.11
CA ASP A 88 -13.53 -23.67 4.23
C ASP A 88 -12.96 -25.08 3.96
N LEU A 89 -13.37 -26.05 4.78
CA LEU A 89 -12.76 -27.38 4.82
C LEU A 89 -13.35 -28.32 3.76
N ASP A 90 -14.61 -28.11 3.38
CA ASP A 90 -15.29 -28.92 2.37
C ASP A 90 -15.30 -28.29 0.97
N GLY A 91 -14.93 -27.02 0.85
CA GLY A 91 -14.76 -26.30 -0.40
C GLY A 91 -16.07 -25.80 -1.01
N ASP A 92 -17.14 -25.65 -0.22
CA ASP A 92 -18.43 -25.17 -0.70
C ASP A 92 -18.51 -23.64 -0.88
N GLY A 93 -17.49 -22.92 -0.38
CA GLY A 93 -17.35 -21.48 -0.49
C GLY A 93 -17.98 -20.69 0.65
N GLU A 94 -18.60 -21.37 1.61
CA GLU A 94 -19.09 -20.85 2.89
C GLU A 94 -18.22 -21.43 4.02
N VAL A 95 -18.19 -20.77 5.18
CA VAL A 95 -17.55 -21.35 6.37
C VAL A 95 -18.57 -21.42 7.47
N ASP A 96 -18.89 -22.63 7.90
CA ASP A 96 -19.77 -22.86 9.02
C ASP A 96 -19.02 -22.86 10.37
N ARG A 97 -19.78 -22.83 11.46
CA ARG A 97 -19.20 -22.78 12.81
C ARG A 97 -18.39 -24.04 13.16
N GLY A 98 -18.79 -25.19 12.61
CA GLY A 98 -18.10 -26.45 12.79
C GLY A 98 -16.72 -26.43 12.12
N GLU A 99 -16.64 -25.97 10.89
CA GLU A 99 -15.39 -25.81 10.14
C GLU A 99 -14.45 -24.81 10.81
N PHE A 100 -15.00 -23.67 11.27
CA PHE A 100 -14.22 -22.67 11.99
C PHE A 100 -13.57 -23.22 13.26
N ASN A 101 -14.35 -23.92 14.09
CA ASN A 101 -13.84 -24.55 15.30
C ASN A 101 -12.85 -25.67 14.99
N ALA A 102 -13.10 -26.48 13.95
CA ALA A 102 -12.20 -27.55 13.54
C ALA A 102 -10.84 -27.00 13.08
N HIS A 103 -10.84 -25.93 12.30
CA HIS A 103 -9.60 -25.26 11.90
C HIS A 103 -8.84 -24.69 13.10
N ALA A 104 -9.53 -24.06 14.04
CA ALA A 104 -8.95 -23.57 15.30
C ALA A 104 -8.28 -24.71 16.10
N GLU A 105 -8.94 -25.85 16.22
CA GLU A 105 -8.37 -27.04 16.89
C GLU A 105 -7.09 -27.54 16.19
N ILE A 106 -7.09 -27.57 14.85
CA ILE A 106 -5.92 -27.95 14.04
C ILE A 106 -4.77 -26.97 14.24
N ALA A 107 -5.04 -25.66 14.21
CA ALA A 107 -4.04 -24.61 14.31
C ALA A 107 -3.38 -24.54 15.70
N TRP A 108 -4.16 -24.77 16.77
CA TRP A 108 -3.70 -24.63 18.16
C TRP A 108 -3.46 -25.95 18.90
N GLY A 109 -3.69 -27.10 18.26
CA GLY A 109 -3.32 -28.41 18.81
C GLY A 109 -4.26 -28.93 19.90
N GLY A 110 -5.56 -28.63 19.80
CA GLY A 110 -6.63 -29.29 20.56
C GLY A 110 -6.74 -28.94 22.06
N THR A 111 -6.03 -27.93 22.56
CA THR A 111 -6.21 -27.41 23.93
C THR A 111 -6.26 -25.89 23.93
N LEU A 112 -7.40 -25.34 23.55
CA LEU A 112 -7.72 -23.93 23.75
C LEU A 112 -8.23 -23.74 25.18
N GLY A 113 -7.67 -22.74 25.88
CA GLY A 113 -8.21 -22.32 27.16
C GLY A 113 -9.47 -21.45 26.97
N GLU A 114 -10.15 -21.17 28.07
CA GLU A 114 -11.37 -20.34 28.08
C GLU A 114 -11.14 -18.95 27.48
N ARG A 115 -9.93 -18.40 27.63
CA ARG A 115 -9.55 -17.11 27.05
C ARG A 115 -9.43 -17.18 25.53
N GLU A 116 -8.81 -18.22 24.99
CA GLU A 116 -8.65 -18.40 23.56
C GLU A 116 -10.01 -18.64 22.87
N TYR A 117 -10.90 -19.40 23.51
CA TYR A 117 -12.29 -19.54 23.03
C TYR A 117 -13.05 -18.22 23.00
N ALA A 118 -12.89 -17.38 24.03
CA ALA A 118 -13.54 -16.06 24.04
C ALA A 118 -13.02 -15.12 22.93
N ILE A 119 -11.75 -15.27 22.52
CA ILE A 119 -11.20 -14.54 21.37
C ILE A 119 -11.83 -15.06 20.07
N LEU A 120 -11.92 -16.38 19.90
CA LEU A 120 -12.53 -17.00 18.73
C LEU A 120 -14.01 -16.66 18.58
N ASP A 121 -14.77 -16.68 19.67
CA ASP A 121 -16.18 -16.27 19.67
C ASP A 121 -16.35 -14.83 19.23
N ARG A 122 -15.43 -13.96 19.66
CA ARG A 122 -15.44 -12.56 19.25
C ARG A 122 -15.09 -12.41 17.78
N GLU A 123 -14.05 -13.09 17.30
CA GLU A 123 -13.65 -13.05 15.88
C GLU A 123 -14.77 -13.58 14.98
N TRP A 124 -15.44 -14.66 15.40
CA TRP A 124 -16.63 -15.18 14.72
C TRP A 124 -17.74 -14.13 14.64
N ALA A 125 -18.11 -13.54 15.77
CA ALA A 125 -19.18 -12.54 15.83
C ALA A 125 -18.85 -11.24 15.06
N GLU A 126 -17.57 -10.91 14.90
CA GLU A 126 -17.14 -9.77 14.07
C GLU A 126 -17.21 -10.09 12.57
N ALA A 127 -17.06 -11.36 12.18
CA ALA A 127 -17.12 -11.81 10.79
C ALA A 127 -18.55 -12.15 10.32
N ASP A 128 -19.38 -12.75 11.18
CA ASP A 128 -20.78 -13.12 10.93
C ASP A 128 -21.69 -11.89 11.17
N VAL A 129 -21.70 -10.99 10.21
CA VAL A 129 -22.39 -9.70 10.33
C VAL A 129 -23.91 -9.87 10.38
N ASN A 130 -24.43 -10.89 9.69
CA ASN A 130 -25.86 -11.07 9.53
C ASN A 130 -26.47 -12.03 10.59
N GLY A 131 -25.64 -12.83 11.26
CA GLY A 131 -26.01 -13.70 12.37
C GLY A 131 -26.64 -15.02 11.93
N ASP A 132 -26.40 -15.48 10.70
CA ASP A 132 -26.91 -16.76 10.17
C ASP A 132 -26.02 -17.95 10.52
N ASN A 133 -24.90 -17.72 11.21
CA ASN A 133 -23.85 -18.70 11.52
C ASN A 133 -23.15 -19.27 10.28
N LEU A 134 -23.14 -18.52 9.18
CA LEU A 134 -22.37 -18.82 7.99
C LEU A 134 -21.51 -17.60 7.67
N LEU A 135 -20.21 -17.82 7.45
CA LEU A 135 -19.38 -16.77 6.89
C LEU A 135 -19.40 -16.93 5.38
N THR A 136 -20.02 -15.98 4.70
CA THR A 136 -20.08 -15.98 3.24
C THR A 136 -18.91 -15.21 2.63
N MET A 137 -18.58 -15.51 1.37
CA MET A 137 -17.62 -14.72 0.59
C MET A 137 -17.96 -13.21 0.57
N GLY A 138 -19.26 -12.87 0.64
CA GLY A 138 -19.73 -11.48 0.70
C GLY A 138 -19.33 -10.78 2.00
N GLU A 139 -19.48 -11.45 3.14
CA GLU A 139 -19.11 -10.92 4.46
C GLU A 139 -17.60 -10.79 4.62
N ILE A 140 -16.85 -11.78 4.15
CA ILE A 140 -15.38 -11.73 4.14
C ILE A 140 -14.87 -10.62 3.25
N HIS A 141 -15.52 -10.39 2.09
CA HIS A 141 -15.18 -9.25 1.25
C HIS A 141 -15.43 -7.92 1.96
N ALA A 142 -16.59 -7.76 2.62
CA ALA A 142 -16.92 -6.55 3.36
C ALA A 142 -15.93 -6.30 4.51
N LEU A 143 -15.58 -7.34 5.27
CA LEU A 143 -14.57 -7.31 6.32
C LEU A 143 -13.20 -6.90 5.76
N ALA A 144 -12.75 -7.53 4.66
CA ALA A 144 -11.48 -7.22 4.02
C ALA A 144 -11.40 -5.76 3.55
N VAL A 145 -12.50 -5.22 3.00
CA VAL A 145 -12.59 -3.80 2.61
C VAL A 145 -12.52 -2.88 3.83
N ALA A 146 -13.18 -3.23 4.93
CA ALA A 146 -13.15 -2.46 6.17
C ALA A 146 -11.77 -2.46 6.84
N MET A 147 -11.06 -3.60 6.83
CA MET A 147 -9.70 -3.74 7.37
C MET A 147 -8.65 -3.02 6.53
N HIS A 148 -8.84 -3.03 5.21
CA HIS A 148 -7.88 -2.47 4.25
C HIS A 148 -8.58 -1.50 3.29
N PRO A 149 -9.02 -0.32 3.78
CA PRO A 149 -9.59 0.70 2.93
C PRO A 149 -8.52 1.25 1.97
N VAL A 150 -8.94 1.72 0.80
CA VAL A 150 -8.06 2.53 -0.05
C VAL A 150 -8.10 3.95 0.52
N PRO A 151 -6.97 4.53 0.97
CA PRO A 151 -6.95 5.90 1.42
C PRO A 151 -7.40 6.85 0.30
N GLU A 152 -8.28 7.79 0.63
CA GLU A 152 -8.68 8.84 -0.31
C GLU A 152 -7.54 9.86 -0.46
N ILE A 153 -6.69 9.61 -1.45
CA ILE A 153 -5.79 10.63 -1.97
C ILE A 153 -6.54 11.37 -3.07
N GLY A 154 -6.90 12.63 -2.81
CA GLY A 154 -7.46 13.51 -3.84
C GLY A 154 -6.53 13.61 -5.06
N PRO A 155 -7.00 14.16 -6.19
CA PRO A 155 -6.20 14.22 -7.42
C PRO A 155 -4.80 14.84 -7.16
N PRO A 156 -3.78 14.44 -7.92
CA PRO A 156 -2.42 14.95 -7.74
C PRO A 156 -2.34 16.47 -7.81
N GLY A 157 -3.19 17.10 -8.63
CA GLY A 157 -3.12 18.52 -8.93
C GLY A 157 -1.95 18.82 -9.87
N GLU A 158 -1.82 20.09 -10.30
CA GLU A 158 -0.80 20.49 -11.26
C GLU A 158 0.62 20.18 -10.75
N GLU A 159 0.93 20.50 -9.49
CA GLU A 159 2.24 20.20 -8.90
C GLU A 159 2.52 18.70 -8.83
N GLY A 160 1.52 17.89 -8.47
CA GLY A 160 1.66 16.43 -8.42
C GLY A 160 1.89 15.81 -9.78
N GLU A 161 1.22 16.31 -10.83
CA GLU A 161 1.47 15.88 -12.22
C GLU A 161 2.87 16.28 -12.71
N LEU A 162 3.35 17.46 -12.31
CA LEU A 162 4.72 17.88 -12.62
C LEU A 162 5.76 17.00 -11.92
N MET A 163 5.54 16.65 -10.65
CA MET A 163 6.43 15.76 -9.89
C MET A 163 6.59 14.41 -10.56
N MET A 164 5.55 13.85 -11.18
CA MET A 164 5.64 12.57 -11.91
C MET A 164 6.69 12.59 -13.04
N GLY A 165 7.02 13.76 -13.58
CA GLY A 165 8.09 13.93 -14.58
C GLY A 165 9.50 14.14 -13.99
N MET A 166 9.63 14.13 -12.67
CA MET A 166 10.88 14.38 -11.92
C MET A 166 11.56 13.09 -11.45
N ASP A 167 11.12 11.93 -11.92
CA ASP A 167 11.82 10.66 -11.74
C ASP A 167 13.16 10.71 -12.50
N LEU A 168 14.27 10.92 -11.77
CA LEU A 168 15.58 11.18 -12.34
C LEU A 168 16.33 9.90 -12.64
N ASP A 169 16.13 8.85 -11.83
CA ASP A 169 16.77 7.55 -12.00
C ASP A 169 15.91 6.52 -12.77
N ASN A 170 14.68 6.89 -13.13
CA ASN A 170 13.68 6.06 -13.79
C ASN A 170 13.37 4.77 -13.01
N ASP A 171 13.42 4.81 -11.67
CA ASP A 171 13.04 3.67 -10.83
C ASP A 171 11.51 3.51 -10.71
N GLY A 172 10.74 4.46 -11.27
CA GLY A 172 9.27 4.48 -11.26
C GLY A 172 8.69 5.13 -10.00
N PHE A 173 9.53 5.69 -9.13
CA PHE A 173 9.15 6.36 -7.90
C PHE A 173 9.85 7.71 -7.77
N VAL A 174 9.06 8.77 -7.65
CA VAL A 174 9.59 10.11 -7.41
C VAL A 174 9.82 10.32 -5.92
N ARG A 175 11.07 10.59 -5.54
CA ARG A 175 11.50 10.90 -4.19
C ARG A 175 11.66 12.41 -3.98
N TRP A 176 11.63 12.84 -2.72
CA TRP A 176 11.71 14.27 -2.41
C TRP A 176 13.04 14.88 -2.87
N ASP A 177 14.15 14.17 -2.73
CA ASP A 177 15.47 14.61 -3.17
C ASP A 177 15.53 14.85 -4.68
N GLU A 178 14.80 14.07 -5.48
CA GLU A 178 14.68 14.29 -6.93
C GLU A 178 13.86 15.54 -7.26
N VAL A 179 12.71 15.71 -6.60
CA VAL A 179 11.88 16.92 -6.73
C VAL A 179 12.68 18.15 -6.34
N GLU A 180 13.32 18.12 -5.18
CA GLU A 180 14.13 19.21 -4.66
C GLU A 180 15.31 19.52 -5.59
N ALA A 181 16.01 18.51 -6.13
CA ALA A 181 17.08 18.70 -7.09
C ALA A 181 16.61 19.42 -8.36
N VAL A 182 15.46 19.03 -8.91
CA VAL A 182 14.86 19.69 -10.08
C VAL A 182 14.51 21.14 -9.78
N LEU A 183 13.84 21.41 -8.65
CA LEU A 183 13.44 22.77 -8.28
C LEU A 183 14.65 23.66 -7.99
N ARG A 184 15.62 23.19 -7.20
CA ARG A 184 16.81 23.96 -6.80
C ARG A 184 17.72 24.31 -7.97
N ALA A 185 17.77 23.48 -9.01
CA ALA A 185 18.50 23.81 -10.24
C ALA A 185 17.97 25.07 -10.97
N ARG A 186 16.80 25.62 -10.58
CA ARG A 186 16.21 26.86 -11.15
C ARG A 186 16.25 28.04 -10.20
N VAL A 187 16.60 27.81 -8.93
CA VAL A 187 16.73 28.88 -7.94
C VAL A 187 18.10 29.56 -8.16
N PRO A 188 18.16 30.88 -8.38
CA PRO A 188 19.44 31.58 -8.47
C PRO A 188 20.19 31.45 -7.14
N GLY A 189 21.48 31.10 -7.21
CA GLY A 189 22.38 31.00 -6.06
C GLY A 189 22.76 32.35 -5.46
#